data_AF-A0A3C0CJ24-F1
#
_entry.id   AF-A0A3C0CJ24-F1
#
_cell.length_a   1.000
_cell.length_b   1.000
_cell.length_c   1.000
_cell.angle_alpha   90.00
_cell.angle_beta   90.00
_cell.angle_gamma   90.00
#
_symmetry.space_group_name_H-M   'P 1'
#
loop_
_entity.id
_entity.type
_entity.pdbx_description
1 polymer ?
#
loop_
_entity_poly.entity_id
_entity_poly.type
_entity_poly.pdbx_seq_one_letter_code
_entity_poly.pdbx_strand_id
1 'polypeptide(L)'
;PVRLYDAGTAPAPQAGEKGAPPALSFSRPGTLVPPDIERDEPDAPEAEAPARPSAPRDAAPAQGAQTFPAPAAGTEPEEKFVGEAFGTYIIVQRGDSLVFYDKHAVHERLLYEKLKKQGGASFSQMLLEPVTVTLSKEEYSAVLESRDACAQAGFELEDFGGGAVLVRSAPMALAGDDVAGAVEEIAGYLAENRSDLTTRKLDWLYHNIACRAAVKAGDPASPQELMDLVRRAERQDVRYCPHGRPVSFVLMRGELERRFGRSR
;
A
#
# COMPACT_ATOMS: atom_id res chain seq x y z
N PRO A 1 2.24 18.80 75.94
CA PRO A 1 3.45 19.53 75.51
C PRO A 1 4.12 18.87 74.30
N VAL A 2 3.63 19.17 73.09
CA VAL A 2 4.38 19.26 71.83
C VAL A 2 3.55 20.20 70.95
N ARG A 3 4.10 21.36 70.57
CA ARG A 3 3.57 22.26 69.53
C ARG A 3 3.91 21.65 68.17
N LEU A 4 3.00 21.72 67.19
CA LEU A 4 3.36 21.90 65.78
C LEU A 4 2.19 22.56 65.04
N TYR A 5 2.57 23.46 64.15
CA TYR A 5 1.83 24.62 63.68
C TYR A 5 0.97 24.34 62.43
N ASP A 6 -0.08 25.15 62.33
CA ASP A 6 -0.92 25.43 61.17
C ASP A 6 -0.07 25.76 59.93
N ALA A 7 -0.34 25.09 58.81
CA ALA A 7 0.31 25.36 57.53
C ALA A 7 -0.46 26.47 56.80
N GLY A 8 0.18 27.64 56.72
CA GLY A 8 -0.34 28.83 56.06
C GLY A 8 -0.58 28.65 54.56
N THR A 9 -1.66 29.29 54.11
CA THR A 9 -2.06 29.48 52.71
C THR A 9 -1.05 30.38 51.99
N ALA A 10 -0.46 29.88 50.91
CA ALA A 10 0.38 30.67 50.01
C ALA A 10 -0.49 31.34 48.91
N PRO A 11 -0.22 32.60 48.52
CA PRO A 11 -0.96 33.29 47.47
C PRO A 11 -0.49 32.88 46.06
N ALA A 12 -1.43 32.90 45.11
CA ALA A 12 -1.21 32.61 43.70
C ALA A 12 -0.25 33.61 43.03
N PRO A 13 0.61 33.17 42.08
CA PRO A 13 1.46 34.08 41.32
C PRO A 13 0.68 34.77 40.19
N GLN A 14 0.94 36.07 40.06
CA GLN A 14 0.41 36.95 39.02
C GLN A 14 0.96 36.58 37.63
N ALA A 15 0.10 36.68 36.62
CA ALA A 15 0.41 36.47 35.21
C ALA A 15 1.32 37.60 34.69
N GLY A 16 2.55 37.25 34.30
CA GLY A 16 3.44 38.13 33.55
C GLY A 16 3.19 38.00 32.06
N GLU A 17 2.84 39.10 31.42
CA GLU A 17 2.83 39.26 29.96
C GLU A 17 4.23 38.97 29.39
N LYS A 18 4.31 38.03 28.46
CA LYS A 18 5.46 37.88 27.56
C LYS A 18 4.95 37.75 26.13
N GLY A 19 5.42 38.67 25.30
CA GLY A 19 4.96 38.91 23.93
C GLY A 19 5.12 37.72 22.99
N ALA A 20 4.17 37.63 22.07
CA ALA A 20 4.18 36.71 20.94
C ALA A 20 5.29 37.09 19.93
N PRO A 21 5.93 36.12 19.25
CA PRO A 21 6.80 36.40 18.11
C PRO A 21 5.98 36.89 16.90
N PRO A 22 6.57 37.67 15.98
CA PRO A 22 5.83 38.22 14.84
C PRO A 22 5.41 37.12 13.87
N ALA A 23 4.14 37.14 13.47
CA ALA A 23 3.60 36.30 12.41
C ALA A 23 4.14 36.77 11.05
N LEU A 24 4.84 35.89 10.34
CA LEU A 24 5.20 36.10 8.93
C LEU A 24 3.92 35.94 8.09
N SER A 25 3.39 37.04 7.56
CA SER A 25 2.28 37.01 6.61
C SER A 25 2.79 36.56 5.24
N PHE A 26 2.42 35.36 4.80
CA PHE A 26 2.54 34.99 3.40
C PHE A 26 1.29 35.47 2.66
N SER A 27 1.48 36.45 1.76
CA SER A 27 0.47 36.83 0.78
C SER A 27 0.14 35.63 -0.11
N ARG A 28 -1.14 35.29 -0.21
CA ARG A 28 -1.64 34.27 -1.14
C ARG A 28 -1.45 34.75 -2.59
N PRO A 29 -0.91 33.93 -3.51
CA PRO A 29 -1.03 34.19 -4.93
C PRO A 29 -2.49 34.11 -5.35
N GLY A 30 -2.94 35.10 -6.12
CA GLY A 30 -4.32 35.25 -6.56
C GLY A 30 -4.81 34.09 -7.42
N THR A 31 -6.07 33.73 -7.21
CA THR A 31 -6.85 32.81 -8.03
C THR A 31 -7.00 33.40 -9.43
N LEU A 32 -6.39 32.77 -10.44
CA LEU A 32 -6.69 33.04 -11.85
C LEU A 32 -8.08 32.46 -12.14
N VAL A 33 -9.06 33.35 -12.32
CA VAL A 33 -10.39 33.03 -12.83
C VAL A 33 -10.28 32.90 -14.36
N PRO A 34 -10.65 31.77 -14.98
CA PRO A 34 -10.75 31.68 -16.43
C PRO A 34 -11.99 32.45 -16.93
N PRO A 35 -11.95 33.09 -18.13
CA PRO A 35 -13.08 33.83 -18.66
C PRO A 35 -14.22 32.90 -19.11
N ASP A 36 -15.45 33.39 -18.91
CA ASP A 36 -16.71 32.74 -19.28
C ASP A 36 -16.77 32.41 -20.78
N ILE A 37 -17.01 31.13 -21.09
CA ILE A 37 -17.39 30.70 -22.44
C ILE A 37 -18.91 30.50 -22.42
N GLU A 38 -19.61 31.38 -23.13
CA GLU A 38 -21.05 31.31 -23.39
C GLU A 38 -21.40 29.96 -24.06
N ARG A 39 -22.35 29.24 -23.45
CA ARG A 39 -22.94 28.02 -24.02
C ARG A 39 -24.18 28.41 -24.81
N ASP A 40 -24.10 28.29 -26.12
CA ASP A 40 -25.25 28.36 -27.03
C ASP A 40 -25.84 26.95 -27.16
N GLU A 41 -27.07 26.75 -26.71
CA GLU A 41 -27.84 25.51 -26.95
C GLU A 41 -28.63 25.66 -28.26
N PRO A 42 -28.69 24.59 -29.08
CA PRO A 42 -29.88 24.40 -29.89
C PRO A 42 -30.54 23.03 -29.72
N ASP A 43 -31.86 23.09 -29.83
CA ASP A 43 -32.91 22.07 -29.80
C ASP A 43 -32.63 20.75 -30.54
N ALA A 44 -33.22 19.67 -29.99
CA ALA A 44 -33.45 18.40 -30.67
C ALA A 44 -34.65 18.51 -31.65
N PRO A 45 -34.78 17.65 -32.68
CA PRO A 45 -35.53 16.40 -32.48
C PRO A 45 -35.17 15.16 -33.35
N GLU A 46 -35.69 14.01 -32.87
CA GLU A 46 -36.20 12.77 -33.52
C GLU A 46 -35.34 11.78 -34.36
N ALA A 47 -35.18 10.59 -33.76
CA ALA A 47 -35.46 9.20 -34.20
C ALA A 47 -35.04 8.65 -35.60
N GLU A 48 -34.17 7.62 -35.59
CA GLU A 48 -34.31 6.39 -36.41
C GLU A 48 -33.36 5.25 -35.92
N ALA A 49 -33.77 3.98 -36.05
CA ALA A 49 -33.04 2.75 -35.70
C ALA A 49 -32.82 1.88 -36.96
N PRO A 50 -32.16 0.69 -36.93
CA PRO A 50 -30.90 0.27 -36.33
C PRO A 50 -29.88 -0.23 -37.40
N ALA A 51 -28.57 -0.28 -37.11
CA ALA A 51 -27.56 -0.90 -37.98
C ALA A 51 -26.51 -1.71 -37.19
N ARG A 52 -25.91 -2.67 -37.89
CA ARG A 52 -25.25 -3.93 -37.46
C ARG A 52 -23.85 -3.75 -36.81
N PRO A 53 -23.31 -4.77 -36.13
CA PRO A 53 -22.13 -4.63 -35.27
C PRO A 53 -20.84 -4.44 -36.07
N SER A 54 -20.05 -3.44 -35.68
CA SER A 54 -18.68 -3.23 -36.14
C SER A 54 -17.68 -3.89 -35.20
N ALA A 55 -16.68 -4.53 -35.81
CA ALA A 55 -15.59 -5.30 -35.22
C ALA A 55 -14.63 -4.40 -34.38
N PRO A 56 -13.70 -5.00 -33.61
CA PRO A 56 -13.05 -4.33 -32.47
C PRO A 56 -12.09 -3.24 -32.92
N ARG A 57 -12.15 -2.10 -32.23
CA ARG A 57 -11.21 -0.98 -32.40
C ARG A 57 -9.82 -1.40 -31.90
N ASP A 58 -8.84 -1.16 -32.75
CA ASP A 58 -7.41 -1.28 -32.49
C ASP A 58 -7.03 -0.63 -31.15
N ALA A 59 -6.43 -1.44 -30.28
CA ALA A 59 -5.75 -0.97 -29.09
C ALA A 59 -4.56 -0.10 -29.49
N ALA A 60 -4.56 1.15 -29.03
CA ALA A 60 -3.43 2.06 -29.17
C ALA A 60 -2.15 1.44 -28.60
N PRO A 61 -0.98 1.68 -29.22
CA PRO A 61 0.27 1.08 -28.78
C PRO A 61 0.69 1.61 -27.41
N ALA A 62 0.96 0.68 -26.49
CA ALA A 62 1.56 0.94 -25.19
C ALA A 62 2.89 1.68 -25.37
N GLN A 63 2.95 2.94 -24.97
CA GLN A 63 4.16 3.74 -25.00
C GLN A 63 5.09 3.32 -23.85
N GLY A 64 6.30 2.88 -24.20
CA GLY A 64 7.51 3.08 -23.40
C GLY A 64 7.78 2.08 -22.28
N ALA A 65 8.12 0.83 -22.63
CA ALA A 65 8.96 0.03 -21.76
C ALA A 65 10.34 0.71 -21.65
N GLN A 66 10.61 1.39 -20.54
CA GLN A 66 11.96 1.88 -20.26
C GLN A 66 12.82 0.67 -19.88
N THR A 67 13.72 0.30 -20.79
CA THR A 67 14.72 -0.73 -20.56
C THR A 67 15.79 -0.19 -19.62
N PHE A 68 16.09 -0.94 -18.56
CA PHE A 68 17.21 -0.67 -17.69
C PHE A 68 18.50 -1.07 -18.41
N PRO A 69 19.49 -0.18 -18.60
CA PRO A 69 20.79 -0.59 -19.07
C PRO A 69 21.46 -1.45 -17.99
N ALA A 70 21.91 -2.65 -18.37
CA ALA A 70 22.78 -3.46 -17.52
C ALA A 70 24.12 -2.73 -17.33
N PRO A 71 24.67 -2.64 -16.10
CA PRO A 71 25.94 -1.97 -15.89
C PRO A 71 27.07 -2.75 -16.56
N ALA A 72 27.93 -2.03 -17.27
CA ALA A 72 29.20 -2.55 -17.75
C ALA A 72 30.08 -2.94 -16.54
N ALA A 73 30.77 -4.07 -16.64
CA ALA A 73 31.62 -4.60 -15.58
C ALA A 73 32.70 -3.57 -15.16
N GLY A 74 32.61 -3.09 -13.92
CA GLY A 74 33.62 -2.23 -13.31
C GLY A 74 33.02 -1.33 -12.23
N THR A 75 33.29 -1.67 -10.96
CA THR A 75 32.88 -0.95 -9.73
C THR A 75 31.38 -0.64 -9.61
N GLU A 76 30.68 -1.37 -8.73
CA GLU A 76 29.34 -0.98 -8.28
C GLU A 76 29.36 0.50 -7.87
N PRO A 77 28.46 1.34 -8.41
CA PRO A 77 28.43 2.75 -8.06
C PRO A 77 28.25 2.90 -6.54
N GLU A 78 28.98 3.85 -5.95
CA GLU A 78 28.90 4.12 -4.52
C GLU A 78 27.43 4.35 -4.10
N GLU A 79 26.92 3.44 -3.27
CA GLU A 79 25.55 3.46 -2.78
C GLU A 79 25.48 4.30 -1.51
N LYS A 80 24.62 5.33 -1.51
CA LYS A 80 24.38 6.17 -0.35
C LYS A 80 22.89 6.28 -0.05
N PHE A 81 22.51 5.89 1.17
CA PHE A 81 21.19 6.19 1.69
C PHE A 81 21.03 7.71 1.87
N VAL A 82 20.06 8.31 1.18
CA VAL A 82 19.78 9.75 1.27
C VAL A 82 18.77 10.02 2.38
N GLY A 83 17.74 9.19 2.48
CA GLY A 83 16.69 9.33 3.48
C GLY A 83 15.38 8.68 3.07
N GLU A 84 14.36 8.91 3.91
CA GLU A 84 12.98 8.58 3.63
C GLU A 84 12.17 9.88 3.49
N ALA A 85 11.37 10.00 2.43
CA ALA A 85 10.46 11.11 2.23
C ALA A 85 9.02 10.71 2.56
N PHE A 86 8.33 11.58 3.30
CA PHE A 86 6.91 11.43 3.68
C PHE A 86 6.55 10.14 4.43
N GLY A 87 7.56 9.42 4.96
CA GLY A 87 7.35 8.11 5.57
C GLY A 87 6.91 7.02 4.58
N THR A 88 7.16 7.22 3.28
CA THR A 88 6.66 6.35 2.20
C THR A 88 7.70 6.04 1.13
N TYR A 89 8.63 6.96 0.83
CA TYR A 89 9.57 6.79 -0.28
C TYR A 89 11.01 6.72 0.21
N ILE A 90 11.70 5.64 -0.14
CA ILE A 90 13.11 5.43 0.16
C ILE A 90 13.93 6.05 -0.97
N ILE A 91 14.91 6.87 -0.62
CA ILE A 91 15.77 7.56 -1.60
C ILE A 91 17.20 7.06 -1.44
N VAL A 92 17.73 6.50 -2.52
CA VAL A 92 19.09 5.97 -2.60
C VAL A 92 19.84 6.67 -3.72
N GLN A 93 21.01 7.23 -3.43
CA GLN A 93 21.90 7.77 -4.44
C GLN A 93 22.84 6.66 -4.94
N ARG A 94 23.00 6.59 -6.26
CA ARG A 94 23.95 5.70 -6.93
C ARG A 94 24.65 6.44 -8.06
N GLY A 95 25.92 6.75 -7.87
CA GLY A 95 26.69 7.58 -8.80
C GLY A 95 25.98 8.92 -9.06
N ASP A 96 25.62 9.15 -10.32
CA ASP A 96 24.91 10.36 -10.80
C ASP A 96 23.39 10.20 -10.91
N SER A 97 22.81 9.28 -10.13
CA SER A 97 21.37 9.06 -10.11
C SER A 97 20.81 8.99 -8.68
N LEU A 98 19.55 9.36 -8.54
CA LEU A 98 18.71 9.06 -7.38
C LEU A 98 17.71 7.99 -7.78
N VAL A 99 17.66 6.89 -7.02
CA VAL A 99 16.64 5.86 -7.15
C VAL A 99 15.63 6.05 -6.03
N PHE A 100 14.36 6.14 -6.41
CA PHE A 100 13.24 6.25 -5.50
C PHE A 100 12.53 4.90 -5.45
N TYR A 101 12.26 4.40 -4.26
CA TYR A 101 11.47 3.19 -4.04
C TYR A 101 10.22 3.52 -3.24
N ASP A 102 9.08 2.99 -3.65
CA ASP A 102 7.86 3.00 -2.86
C ASP A 102 7.97 1.89 -1.79
N LYS A 103 8.08 2.29 -0.51
CA LYS A 103 8.27 1.38 0.62
C LYS A 103 7.17 0.32 0.69
N HIS A 104 5.92 0.73 0.49
CA HIS A 104 4.76 -0.15 0.57
C HIS A 104 4.76 -1.14 -0.60
N ALA A 105 4.89 -0.62 -1.83
CA ALA A 105 4.85 -1.44 -3.03
C ALA A 105 5.97 -2.48 -3.08
N VAL A 106 7.18 -2.11 -2.64
CA VAL A 106 8.31 -3.03 -2.51
C VAL A 106 8.00 -4.13 -1.49
N HIS A 107 7.51 -3.76 -0.31
CA HIS A 107 7.28 -4.72 0.76
C HIS A 107 6.14 -5.68 0.44
N GLU A 108 5.03 -5.16 -0.11
CA GLU A 108 3.91 -5.95 -0.62
C GLU A 108 4.39 -7.01 -1.62
N ARG A 109 5.22 -6.61 -2.60
CA ARG A 109 5.72 -7.55 -3.60
C ARG A 109 6.60 -8.64 -3.00
N LEU A 110 7.50 -8.28 -2.07
CA LEU A 110 8.35 -9.24 -1.39
C LEU A 110 7.55 -10.23 -0.54
N LEU A 111 6.48 -9.79 0.13
CA LEU A 111 5.59 -10.65 0.88
C LEU A 111 4.84 -11.61 -0.03
N TYR A 112 4.27 -11.10 -1.13
CA TYR A 112 3.58 -11.91 -2.13
C TYR A 112 4.49 -13.01 -2.71
N GLU A 113 5.72 -12.66 -3.13
CA GLU A 113 6.68 -13.63 -3.65
C GLU A 113 7.09 -14.68 -2.61
N LYS A 114 7.23 -14.26 -1.35
CA LYS A 114 7.50 -15.17 -0.24
C LYS A 114 6.35 -16.17 -0.03
N LEU A 115 5.11 -15.68 0.03
CA LEU A 115 3.90 -16.50 0.18
C LEU A 115 3.76 -17.48 -0.99
N LYS A 116 3.97 -17.01 -2.23
CA LYS A 116 3.88 -17.84 -3.42
C LYS A 116 4.95 -18.94 -3.48
N LYS A 117 6.18 -18.63 -3.07
CA LYS A 117 7.30 -19.59 -3.09
C LYS A 117 7.20 -20.66 -2.01
N GLN A 118 6.74 -20.30 -0.82
CA GLN A 118 6.83 -21.14 0.38
C GLN A 118 5.48 -21.69 0.84
N GLY A 119 4.37 -21.22 0.26
CA GLY A 119 3.02 -21.47 0.73
C GLY A 119 2.68 -20.64 1.96
N GLY A 120 1.43 -20.17 2.05
CA GLY A 120 0.96 -19.40 3.21
C GLY A 120 0.90 -20.24 4.50
N ALA A 121 0.60 -21.53 4.38
CA ALA A 121 0.57 -22.49 5.49
C ALA A 121 1.88 -22.52 6.31
N SER A 122 3.03 -22.41 5.64
CA SER A 122 4.37 -22.42 6.25
C SER A 122 4.64 -21.23 7.17
N PHE A 123 3.80 -20.19 7.10
CA PHE A 123 3.86 -19.00 7.96
C PHE A 123 2.55 -18.77 8.70
N SER A 124 1.78 -19.82 8.99
CA SER A 124 0.59 -19.68 9.83
C SER A 124 0.96 -19.62 11.32
N GLN A 125 0.21 -18.83 12.08
CA GLN A 125 0.24 -18.80 13.54
C GLN A 125 -1.15 -19.13 14.08
N MET A 126 -1.18 -19.96 15.12
CA MET A 126 -2.40 -20.21 15.89
C MET A 126 -2.72 -18.96 16.72
N LEU A 127 -3.98 -18.56 16.71
CA LEU A 127 -4.45 -17.42 17.51
C LEU A 127 -4.61 -17.83 18.98
N LEU A 128 -4.29 -16.90 19.89
CA LEU A 128 -4.50 -17.11 21.32
C LEU A 128 -5.98 -17.30 21.64
N GLU A 129 -6.84 -16.53 20.96
CA GLU A 129 -8.28 -16.64 21.00
C GLU A 129 -8.79 -16.77 19.56
N PRO A 130 -9.59 -17.81 19.23
CA PRO A 130 -10.20 -17.93 17.92
C PRO A 130 -11.08 -16.72 17.60
N VAL A 131 -11.02 -16.24 16.35
CA VAL A 131 -11.84 -15.11 15.89
C VAL A 131 -13.08 -15.64 15.19
N THR A 132 -14.27 -15.24 15.63
CA THR A 132 -15.54 -15.58 14.98
C THR A 132 -15.88 -14.55 13.91
N VAL A 133 -16.16 -14.99 12.68
CA VAL A 133 -16.55 -14.13 11.57
C VAL A 133 -17.93 -14.55 11.07
N THR A 134 -18.90 -13.63 11.09
CA THR A 134 -20.25 -13.86 10.56
C THR A 134 -20.32 -13.43 9.10
N LEU A 135 -20.84 -14.31 8.25
CA LEU A 135 -20.85 -14.16 6.80
C LEU A 135 -22.28 -14.24 6.26
N SER A 136 -22.51 -13.72 5.06
CA SER A 136 -23.74 -14.04 4.32
C SER A 136 -23.80 -15.52 3.98
N LYS A 137 -24.98 -16.02 3.62
CA LYS A 137 -25.17 -17.45 3.28
C LYS A 137 -24.28 -17.86 2.11
N GLU A 138 -24.14 -16.99 1.13
CA GLU A 138 -23.34 -17.20 -0.07
C GLU A 138 -21.84 -17.22 0.24
N GLU A 139 -21.35 -16.27 1.03
CA GLU A 139 -19.98 -16.20 1.51
C GLU A 139 -19.61 -17.39 2.38
N TYR A 140 -20.47 -17.71 3.34
CA TYR A 140 -20.32 -18.85 4.23
C TYR A 140 -20.09 -20.14 3.45
N SER A 141 -21.01 -20.47 2.52
CA SER A 141 -20.90 -21.67 1.67
C SER A 141 -19.60 -21.67 0.85
N ALA A 142 -19.22 -20.52 0.27
CA ALA A 142 -18.03 -20.42 -0.57
C ALA A 142 -16.72 -20.62 0.21
N VAL A 143 -16.67 -20.11 1.44
CA VAL A 143 -15.55 -20.33 2.37
C VAL A 143 -15.46 -21.80 2.73
N LEU A 144 -16.57 -22.46 3.07
CA LEU A 144 -16.61 -23.89 3.39
C LEU A 144 -16.12 -24.75 2.22
N GLU A 145 -16.56 -24.44 1.00
CA GLU A 145 -16.15 -25.12 -0.24
C GLU A 145 -14.66 -24.90 -0.58
N SER A 146 -14.08 -23.78 -0.13
CA SER A 146 -12.70 -23.39 -0.46
C SER A 146 -11.75 -23.46 0.74
N ARG A 147 -12.09 -24.24 1.78
CA ARG A 147 -11.27 -24.41 2.99
C ARG A 147 -9.84 -24.83 2.72
N ASP A 148 -9.64 -25.75 1.77
CA ASP A 148 -8.30 -26.24 1.43
C ASP A 148 -7.43 -25.13 0.82
N ALA A 149 -8.04 -24.21 0.05
CA ALA A 149 -7.33 -23.05 -0.47
C ALA A 149 -6.99 -22.06 0.65
N CYS A 150 -7.92 -21.83 1.59
CA CYS A 150 -7.69 -20.99 2.76
C CYS A 150 -6.56 -21.57 3.64
N ALA A 151 -6.56 -22.88 3.87
CA ALA A 151 -5.54 -23.60 4.63
C ALA A 151 -4.15 -23.47 3.98
N GLN A 152 -4.07 -23.65 2.65
CA GLN A 152 -2.84 -23.42 1.89
C GLN A 152 -2.35 -21.97 1.96
N ALA A 153 -3.29 -21.01 2.05
CA ALA A 153 -3.00 -19.61 2.27
C ALA A 153 -2.62 -19.27 3.72
N GLY A 154 -2.73 -20.22 4.65
CA GLY A 154 -2.35 -20.07 6.07
C GLY A 154 -3.51 -19.76 7.01
N PHE A 155 -4.76 -19.89 6.55
CA PHE A 155 -5.95 -19.74 7.36
C PHE A 155 -6.57 -21.09 7.73
N GLU A 156 -6.76 -21.32 9.02
CA GLU A 156 -7.50 -22.48 9.51
C GLU A 156 -8.92 -22.05 9.90
N LEU A 157 -9.89 -22.44 9.06
CA LEU A 157 -11.29 -22.01 9.16
C LEU A 157 -12.19 -23.19 9.52
N GLU A 158 -12.88 -23.09 10.64
CA GLU A 158 -13.81 -24.10 11.16
C GLU A 158 -15.28 -23.68 11.00
N ASP A 159 -16.17 -24.67 10.98
CA ASP A 159 -17.62 -24.45 10.89
C ASP A 159 -18.08 -24.12 12.30
N PHE A 160 -18.74 -22.98 12.49
CA PHE A 160 -19.33 -22.61 13.77
C PHE A 160 -20.86 -22.59 13.76
N GLY A 161 -21.47 -22.92 12.62
CA GLY A 161 -22.90 -22.87 12.40
C GLY A 161 -23.46 -21.44 12.31
N GLY A 162 -24.74 -21.34 11.96
CA GLY A 162 -25.45 -20.06 11.96
C GLY A 162 -24.94 -19.00 10.98
N GLY A 163 -24.15 -19.39 9.97
CA GLY A 163 -23.51 -18.46 9.04
C GLY A 163 -22.18 -17.89 9.55
N ALA A 164 -21.61 -18.47 10.63
CA ALA A 164 -20.34 -18.04 11.20
C ALA A 164 -19.24 -19.09 11.04
N VAL A 165 -18.02 -18.62 10.80
CA VAL A 165 -16.80 -19.44 10.80
C VAL A 165 -15.89 -19.03 11.95
N LEU A 166 -15.15 -19.99 12.50
CA LEU A 166 -14.09 -19.74 13.47
C LEU A 166 -12.74 -19.73 12.77
N VAL A 167 -11.95 -18.69 12.99
CA VAL A 167 -10.56 -18.60 12.56
C VAL A 167 -9.66 -19.06 13.70
N ARG A 168 -9.01 -20.21 13.54
CA ARG A 168 -8.08 -20.78 14.53
C ARG A 168 -6.65 -20.33 14.32
N SER A 169 -6.27 -20.20 13.05
CA SER A 169 -4.93 -19.85 12.62
C SER A 169 -5.00 -18.88 11.45
N ALA A 170 -4.04 -17.97 11.37
CA ALA A 170 -3.91 -17.00 10.28
C ALA A 170 -2.42 -16.80 9.91
N PRO A 171 -2.11 -16.26 8.72
CA PRO A 171 -0.73 -15.91 8.36
C PRO A 171 -0.07 -14.98 9.39
N MET A 172 1.14 -15.30 9.82
CA MET A 172 1.98 -14.51 10.74
C MET A 172 2.21 -13.07 10.28
N ALA A 173 2.10 -12.82 8.97
CA ALA A 173 2.26 -11.50 8.40
C ALA A 173 1.08 -10.58 8.73
N LEU A 174 -0.10 -11.13 9.08
CA LEU A 174 -1.27 -10.36 9.48
C LEU A 174 -1.23 -10.07 10.98
N ALA A 175 -1.55 -8.81 11.34
CA ALA A 175 -1.83 -8.45 12.71
C ALA A 175 -3.18 -9.05 13.17
N GLY A 176 -3.29 -9.37 14.46
CA GLY A 176 -4.50 -10.03 15.02
C GLY A 176 -5.80 -9.28 14.72
N ASP A 177 -5.79 -7.96 14.83
CA ASP A 177 -6.97 -7.11 14.59
C ASP A 177 -7.43 -7.10 13.13
N ASP A 178 -6.59 -7.56 12.20
CA ASP A 178 -6.86 -7.54 10.76
C ASP A 178 -7.38 -8.88 10.22
N VAL A 179 -7.43 -9.91 11.07
CA VAL A 179 -7.81 -11.28 10.67
C VAL A 179 -9.27 -11.36 10.23
N ALA A 180 -10.19 -10.77 11.00
CA ALA A 180 -11.63 -10.81 10.68
C ALA A 180 -11.90 -10.16 9.32
N GLY A 181 -11.40 -8.93 9.12
CA GLY A 181 -11.57 -8.21 7.86
C GLY A 181 -10.89 -8.89 6.67
N ALA A 182 -9.78 -9.60 6.88
CA ALA A 182 -9.17 -10.40 5.82
C ALA A 182 -10.08 -11.57 5.41
N VAL A 183 -10.67 -12.27 6.38
CA VAL A 183 -11.58 -13.39 6.11
C VAL A 183 -12.88 -12.92 5.46
N GLU A 184 -13.43 -11.78 5.86
CA GLU A 184 -14.60 -11.17 5.21
C GLU A 184 -14.33 -10.87 3.72
N GLU A 185 -13.18 -10.25 3.42
CA GLU A 185 -12.80 -9.94 2.04
C GLU A 185 -12.54 -11.20 1.19
N ILE A 186 -11.87 -12.20 1.79
CA ILE A 186 -11.68 -13.52 1.18
C ILE A 186 -13.03 -14.18 0.89
N ALA A 187 -13.98 -14.11 1.84
CA ALA A 187 -15.28 -14.71 1.68
C ALA A 187 -16.07 -14.09 0.53
N GLY A 188 -16.06 -12.75 0.43
CA GLY A 188 -16.67 -12.02 -0.68
C GLY A 188 -16.07 -12.42 -2.03
N TYR A 189 -14.74 -12.43 -2.14
CA TYR A 189 -14.07 -12.86 -3.37
C TYR A 189 -14.42 -14.31 -3.76
N LEU A 190 -14.41 -15.24 -2.80
CA LEU A 190 -14.73 -16.64 -3.05
C LEU A 190 -16.19 -16.84 -3.46
N ALA A 191 -17.12 -16.04 -2.91
CA ALA A 191 -18.53 -16.08 -3.27
C ALA A 191 -18.77 -15.63 -4.72
N GLU A 192 -18.08 -14.58 -5.16
CA GLU A 192 -18.17 -14.08 -6.53
C GLU A 192 -17.44 -15.00 -7.54
N ASN A 193 -16.40 -15.70 -7.09
CA ASN A 193 -15.50 -16.48 -7.95
C ASN A 193 -15.49 -17.98 -7.62
N ARG A 194 -16.66 -18.55 -7.29
CA ARG A 194 -16.78 -19.96 -6.87
C ARG A 194 -16.17 -20.94 -7.88
N SER A 195 -16.37 -20.68 -9.17
CA SER A 195 -15.90 -21.52 -10.28
C SER A 195 -14.43 -21.33 -10.65
N ASP A 196 -13.72 -20.39 -10.02
CA ASP A 196 -12.29 -20.21 -10.30
C ASP A 196 -11.48 -21.44 -9.88
N LEU A 197 -10.41 -21.69 -10.64
CA LEU A 197 -9.42 -22.72 -10.32
C LEU A 197 -8.77 -22.41 -8.96
N THR A 198 -8.46 -23.46 -8.19
CA THR A 198 -7.78 -23.33 -6.89
C THR A 198 -6.51 -22.49 -6.97
N THR A 199 -5.71 -22.64 -8.02
CA THR A 199 -4.49 -21.83 -8.24
C THR A 199 -4.80 -20.34 -8.33
N ARG A 200 -5.90 -19.95 -8.98
CA ARG A 200 -6.31 -18.55 -9.12
C ARG A 200 -6.81 -17.99 -7.80
N LYS A 201 -7.60 -18.77 -7.07
CA LYS A 201 -8.03 -18.42 -5.71
C LYS A 201 -6.82 -18.18 -4.81
N LEU A 202 -5.86 -19.11 -4.80
CA LEU A 202 -4.64 -18.98 -3.99
C LEU A 202 -3.81 -17.75 -4.34
N ASP A 203 -3.65 -17.45 -5.64
CA ASP A 203 -2.91 -16.26 -6.08
C ASP A 203 -3.57 -14.97 -5.56
N TRP A 204 -4.90 -14.91 -5.61
CA TRP A 204 -5.67 -13.80 -5.04
C TRP A 204 -5.56 -13.74 -3.51
N LEU A 205 -5.63 -14.88 -2.81
CA LEU A 205 -5.47 -14.92 -1.35
C LEU A 205 -4.08 -14.41 -0.93
N TYR A 206 -3.01 -14.81 -1.64
CA TYR A 206 -1.66 -14.32 -1.35
C TYR A 206 -1.51 -12.83 -1.59
N HIS A 207 -2.16 -12.33 -2.65
CA HIS A 207 -2.23 -10.90 -2.93
C HIS A 207 -2.93 -10.14 -1.79
N ASN A 208 -4.10 -10.61 -1.36
CA ASN A 208 -4.85 -10.03 -0.26
C ASN A 208 -4.03 -9.98 1.05
N ILE A 209 -3.43 -11.11 1.43
CA ILE A 209 -2.58 -11.20 2.63
C ILE A 209 -1.40 -10.22 2.53
N ALA A 210 -0.70 -10.18 1.37
CA ALA A 210 0.46 -9.33 1.18
C ALA A 210 0.10 -7.84 1.26
N CYS A 211 -1.03 -7.43 0.68
CA CYS A 211 -1.51 -6.06 0.72
C CYS A 211 -1.81 -5.60 2.16
N ARG A 212 -2.48 -6.45 2.94
CA ARG A 212 -2.85 -6.18 4.33
C ARG A 212 -1.66 -6.16 5.28
N ALA A 213 -0.71 -7.06 5.06
CA ALA A 213 0.50 -7.19 5.86
C ALA A 213 1.61 -6.19 5.51
N ALA A 214 1.57 -5.60 4.32
CA ALA A 214 2.61 -4.67 3.90
C ALA A 214 2.61 -3.41 4.77
N VAL A 215 3.78 -3.10 5.33
CA VAL A 215 4.17 -1.81 5.94
C VAL A 215 3.41 -0.65 5.29
N LYS A 216 2.73 0.13 6.13
CA LYS A 216 1.89 1.25 5.74
C LYS A 216 2.68 2.55 5.74
N ALA A 217 2.07 3.58 5.17
CA ALA A 217 2.62 4.92 5.23
C ALA A 217 2.75 5.37 6.70
N GLY A 218 3.93 5.86 7.08
CA GLY A 218 4.20 6.37 8.43
C GLY A 218 4.69 5.32 9.45
N ASP A 219 4.73 4.04 9.09
CA ASP A 219 5.36 3.03 9.94
C ASP A 219 6.86 3.35 10.09
N PRO A 220 7.37 3.49 11.33
CA PRO A 220 8.76 3.84 11.58
C PRO A 220 9.67 2.69 11.15
N ALA A 221 10.73 3.03 10.40
CA ALA A 221 11.77 2.08 10.02
C ALA A 221 13.14 2.75 10.14
N SER A 222 14.12 2.00 10.64
CA SER A 222 15.50 2.45 10.69
C SER A 222 16.11 2.53 9.28
N PRO A 223 17.14 3.37 9.05
CA PRO A 223 17.89 3.39 7.79
C PRO A 223 18.37 2.01 7.34
N GLN A 224 18.78 1.16 8.30
CA GLN A 224 19.24 -0.20 8.03
C GLN A 224 18.10 -1.07 7.48
N GLU A 225 16.92 -1.05 8.11
CA GLU A 225 15.75 -1.80 7.65
C GLU A 225 15.28 -1.37 6.25
N LEU A 226 15.29 -0.06 5.99
CA LEU A 226 14.95 0.50 4.68
C LEU A 226 15.92 0.03 3.59
N MET A 227 17.23 0.10 3.87
CA MET A 227 18.24 -0.37 2.92
C MET A 227 18.19 -1.88 2.71
N ASP A 228 17.90 -2.66 3.74
CA ASP A 228 17.73 -4.10 3.62
C ASP A 228 16.46 -4.48 2.84
N LEU A 229 15.39 -3.68 2.94
CA LEU A 229 14.22 -3.81 2.09
C LEU A 229 14.57 -3.58 0.62
N VAL A 230 15.27 -2.49 0.30
CA VAL A 230 15.75 -2.19 -1.06
C VAL A 230 16.61 -3.32 -1.61
N ARG A 231 17.64 -3.75 -0.87
CA ARG A 231 18.54 -4.83 -1.31
C ARG A 231 17.81 -6.16 -1.50
N ARG A 232 16.77 -6.45 -0.71
CA ARG A 232 15.92 -7.64 -0.91
C ARG A 232 15.13 -7.53 -2.22
N ALA A 233 14.54 -6.38 -2.50
CA ALA A 233 13.81 -6.12 -3.74
C ALA A 233 14.69 -6.35 -4.96
N GLU A 234 15.92 -5.85 -4.93
CA GLU A 234 16.85 -5.93 -6.06
C GLU A 234 17.38 -7.33 -6.29
N ARG A 235 17.70 -8.06 -5.23
CA ARG A 235 18.10 -9.47 -5.33
C ARG A 235 17.02 -10.35 -5.97
N GLN A 236 15.75 -9.93 -5.88
CA GLN A 236 14.62 -10.62 -6.47
C GLN A 236 14.13 -9.98 -7.78
N ASP A 237 14.86 -8.98 -8.31
CA ASP A 237 14.49 -8.22 -9.51
C ASP A 237 13.03 -7.71 -9.47
N VAL A 238 12.62 -7.18 -8.32
CA VAL A 238 11.26 -6.65 -8.10
C VAL A 238 11.11 -5.33 -8.85
N ARG A 239 10.27 -5.33 -9.90
CA ARG A 239 9.99 -4.16 -10.74
C ARG A 239 8.59 -3.57 -10.55
N TYR A 240 7.61 -4.44 -10.28
CA TYR A 240 6.21 -4.07 -10.16
C TYR A 240 5.62 -4.69 -8.90
N CYS A 241 4.70 -3.98 -8.25
CA CYS A 241 3.89 -4.55 -7.19
C CYS A 241 2.92 -5.60 -7.77
N PRO A 242 2.28 -6.42 -6.92
CA PRO A 242 1.28 -7.39 -7.36
C PRO A 242 0.11 -6.77 -8.16
N HIS A 243 -0.15 -5.47 -8.02
CA HIS A 243 -1.15 -4.71 -8.77
C HIS A 243 -0.63 -4.05 -10.07
N GLY A 244 0.65 -4.24 -10.43
CA GLY A 244 1.25 -3.71 -11.66
C GLY A 244 1.82 -2.28 -11.56
N ARG A 245 1.84 -1.64 -10.39
CA ARG A 245 2.50 -0.33 -10.21
C ARG A 245 4.01 -0.51 -10.13
N PRO A 246 4.82 0.38 -10.74
CA PRO A 246 6.27 0.31 -10.60
C PRO A 246 6.66 0.54 -9.13
N VAL A 247 7.59 -0.28 -8.63
CA VAL A 247 8.06 -0.16 -7.23
C VAL A 247 9.17 0.88 -7.07
N SER A 248 9.81 1.26 -8.18
CA SER A 248 10.93 2.20 -8.17
C SER A 248 11.04 2.94 -9.49
N PHE A 249 11.64 4.13 -9.44
CA PHE A 249 12.07 4.86 -10.64
C PHE A 249 13.41 5.55 -10.39
N VAL A 250 14.08 5.95 -11.47
CA VAL A 250 15.40 6.59 -11.44
C VAL A 250 15.29 8.03 -11.92
N LEU A 251 15.89 8.95 -11.18
CA LEU A 251 16.06 10.35 -11.55
C LEU A 251 17.55 10.64 -11.74
N MET A 252 17.94 10.96 -12.97
CA MET A 252 19.34 11.30 -13.28
C MET A 252 19.68 12.72 -12.79
N ARG A 253 20.93 12.93 -12.35
CA ARG A 253 21.44 14.25 -11.95
C ARG A 253 21.15 15.31 -13.01
N GLY A 254 21.41 15.00 -14.28
CA GLY A 254 21.16 15.93 -15.39
C GLY A 254 19.67 16.29 -15.55
N GLU A 255 18.74 15.39 -15.22
CA GLU A 255 17.31 15.72 -15.22
C GLU A 255 16.96 16.68 -14.08
N LEU A 256 17.52 16.43 -12.89
CA LEU A 256 17.35 17.33 -11.75
C LEU A 256 17.94 18.71 -12.04
N GLU A 257 19.13 18.79 -12.62
CA GLU A 257 19.79 20.04 -13.03
C GLU A 257 18.95 20.84 -14.03
N ARG A 258 18.38 20.18 -15.05
CA ARG A 258 17.47 20.83 -16.01
C ARG A 258 16.26 21.46 -15.35
N ARG A 259 15.70 20.84 -14.31
CA ARG A 259 14.56 21.42 -13.55
C ARG A 259 14.92 22.71 -12.82
N PHE A 260 16.21 22.95 -12.54
CA PHE A 260 16.73 24.20 -12.01
C PHE A 260 17.23 25.17 -13.10
N GLY A 261 16.95 24.90 -14.38
CA GLY A 261 17.45 25.71 -15.50
C GLY A 261 18.96 25.59 -15.72
N ARG A 262 19.61 24.59 -15.12
CA ARG A 262 21.03 24.29 -15.36
C ARG A 262 21.12 23.33 -16.54
N SER A 263 21.19 23.87 -17.74
CA SER A 263 21.62 23.14 -18.92
C SER A 263 23.13 23.30 -19.06
N ARG A 264 23.90 22.21 -19.05
CA ARG A 264 25.23 22.22 -19.65
C ARG A 264 25.12 22.54 -21.14
#